data_AF-K1S0H2-F1
#
_entry.id   AF-K1S0H2-F1
#
_cell.length_a   1.000
_cell.length_b   1.000
_cell.length_c   1.000
_cell.angle_alpha   90.00
_cell.angle_beta   90.00
_cell.angle_gamma   90.00
#
_symmetry.space_group_name_H-M   'P 1'
#
loop_
_entity.id
_entity.type
_entity.pdbx_description
1 polymer ?
#
loop_
_entity_poly.entity_id
_entity_poly.type
_entity_poly.pdbx_seq_one_letter_code
_entity_poly.pdbx_strand_id
1 'polypeptide(L)'
;MDLNLDLKLNVNTLRPLAGEGRKLFVETYGCQMNVGDTEIVVALMQQEGYVYTERIAEADVILINTCSIRDNAEQRIWGRLAEMKRYRRERPGLVIGIIGCMAERLKEQLVEGPNAVDVVAGPDAYRDLPRLVREAEAGGEGG
;
A
#
# COMPACT_ATOMS: atom_id res chain seq x y z
N MET A 1 47.94 8.16 19.91
CA MET A 1 47.25 8.21 18.61
C MET A 1 45.78 8.04 18.91
N ASP A 2 45.12 9.16 19.22
CA ASP A 2 43.69 9.21 19.47
C ASP A 2 42.95 8.93 18.16
N LEU A 3 42.35 7.74 18.03
CA LEU A 3 41.34 7.50 17.00
C LEU A 3 40.04 8.17 17.48
N ASN A 4 39.92 9.47 17.20
CA ASN A 4 38.61 10.11 17.12
C ASN A 4 37.88 9.55 15.90
N LEU A 5 37.12 8.48 16.15
CA LEU A 5 36.08 8.03 15.23
C LEU A 5 34.84 8.87 15.56
N ASP A 6 34.71 10.01 14.87
CA ASP A 6 33.46 10.79 14.82
C ASP A 6 32.36 9.94 14.17
N LEU A 7 31.83 8.97 14.92
CA LEU A 7 30.50 8.44 14.67
C LEU A 7 29.52 9.56 15.02
N LYS A 8 29.23 10.41 14.03
CA LYS A 8 27.95 11.11 13.98
C LYS A 8 26.88 10.03 13.84
N LEU A 9 26.44 9.49 14.97
CA LEU A 9 25.20 8.75 15.08
C LEU A 9 24.08 9.69 14.62
N ASN A 10 23.73 9.63 13.34
CA ASN A 10 22.48 10.19 12.87
C ASN A 10 21.39 9.32 13.49
N VAL A 11 20.74 9.83 14.55
CA VAL A 11 19.67 9.13 15.28
C VAL A 11 18.52 8.66 14.38
N ASN A 12 18.44 9.18 13.15
CA ASN A 12 17.52 8.73 12.10
C ASN A 12 17.88 7.37 11.47
N THR A 13 18.97 6.71 11.91
CA THR A 13 19.40 5.37 11.42
C THR A 13 19.16 4.23 12.41
N LEU A 14 18.55 4.50 13.58
CA LEU A 14 18.33 3.47 14.60
C LEU A 14 17.21 2.47 14.23
N ARG A 15 16.50 2.70 13.12
CA ARG A 15 15.74 1.70 12.37
C ARG A 15 15.69 2.19 10.92
N PRO A 16 16.17 1.44 9.91
CA PRO A 16 15.93 1.79 8.51
C PRO A 16 14.42 1.96 8.31
N LEU A 17 14.01 3.12 7.80
CA LEU A 17 12.61 3.33 7.45
C LEU A 17 12.29 2.45 6.25
N ALA A 18 11.35 1.53 6.44
CA ALA A 18 10.96 0.51 5.48
C ALA A 18 10.64 1.03 4.08
N GLY A 19 10.01 2.20 3.99
CA GLY A 19 9.56 2.75 2.73
C GLY A 19 10.69 3.33 1.89
N GLU A 20 11.85 3.68 2.47
CA GLU A 20 13.03 4.18 1.74
C GLU A 20 12.75 5.24 0.64
N GLY A 21 11.71 6.06 0.79
CA GLY A 21 11.31 7.05 -0.22
C GLY A 21 10.40 6.53 -1.35
N ARG A 22 10.02 5.25 -1.34
CA ARG A 22 9.06 4.63 -2.25
C ARG A 22 7.74 5.39 -2.28
N LYS A 23 7.18 5.50 -3.48
CA LYS A 23 6.00 6.31 -3.75
C LYS A 23 4.71 5.55 -3.45
N LEU A 24 3.91 6.10 -2.54
CA LEU A 24 2.58 5.62 -2.19
C LEU A 24 1.52 6.42 -2.95
N PHE A 25 0.66 5.73 -3.70
CA PHE A 25 -0.56 6.29 -4.25
C PHE A 25 -1.77 5.64 -3.56
N VAL A 26 -2.74 6.45 -3.14
CA VAL A 26 -3.98 5.95 -2.53
C VAL A 26 -5.17 6.40 -3.36
N GLU A 27 -6.01 5.46 -3.77
CA GLU A 27 -7.22 5.72 -4.54
C GLU A 27 -8.44 5.30 -3.74
N THR A 28 -9.39 6.22 -3.56
CA THR A 28 -10.50 6.01 -2.63
C THR A 28 -11.84 5.92 -3.35
N TYR A 29 -12.54 4.80 -3.14
CA TYR A 29 -13.87 4.50 -3.66
C TYR A 29 -14.87 4.39 -2.49
N GLY A 30 -15.62 5.46 -2.21
CA GLY A 30 -16.64 5.45 -1.15
C GLY A 30 -17.21 6.81 -0.72
N CYS A 31 -17.64 6.91 0.54
CA CYS A 31 -18.25 8.09 1.15
C CYS A 31 -17.23 8.92 1.99
N GLN A 32 -17.68 10.00 2.66
CA GLN A 32 -16.82 10.87 3.50
C GLN A 32 -16.04 10.12 4.59
N MET A 33 -16.54 8.98 5.10
CA MET A 33 -15.78 8.14 6.05
C MET A 33 -14.48 7.60 5.48
N ASN A 34 -14.40 7.33 4.17
CA ASN A 34 -13.17 6.81 3.57
C ASN A 34 -12.06 7.86 3.48
N VAL A 35 -12.39 9.16 3.61
CA VAL A 35 -11.37 10.21 3.63
C VAL A 35 -10.56 10.14 4.93
N GLY A 36 -11.23 9.96 6.08
CA GLY A 36 -10.55 9.78 7.37
C GLY A 36 -9.68 8.52 7.40
N ASP A 37 -10.19 7.40 6.87
CA ASP A 37 -9.39 6.18 6.73
C ASP A 37 -8.16 6.39 5.85
N THR A 38 -8.31 7.17 4.77
CA THR A 38 -7.19 7.49 3.86
C THR A 38 -6.13 8.31 4.57
N GLU A 39 -6.51 9.30 5.39
CA GLU A 39 -5.58 10.10 6.20
C GLU A 39 -4.80 9.22 7.19
N ILE A 40 -5.48 8.29 7.86
CA ILE A 40 -4.86 7.34 8.80
C ILE A 40 -3.84 6.46 8.06
N VAL A 41 -4.23 5.88 6.92
CA VAL A 41 -3.38 5.01 6.11
C VAL A 41 -2.15 5.76 5.61
N VAL A 42 -2.33 6.96 5.06
CA VAL A 42 -1.21 7.78 4.57
C VAL A 42 -0.27 8.12 5.72
N ALA A 43 -0.78 8.51 6.89
CA ALA A 43 0.04 8.83 8.05
C ALA A 43 0.89 7.63 8.52
N LEU A 44 0.28 6.44 8.62
CA LEU A 44 0.99 5.21 9.02
C LEU A 44 2.11 4.85 8.03
N MET A 45 1.84 4.96 6.73
CA MET A 45 2.84 4.67 5.70
C MET A 45 3.96 5.71 5.70
N GLN A 46 3.64 7.00 5.88
CA GLN A 46 4.64 8.07 5.96
C GLN A 46 5.56 7.92 7.18
N GLN A 47 5.03 7.48 8.33
CA GLN A 47 5.83 7.18 9.51
C GLN A 47 6.88 6.09 9.26
N GLU A 48 6.64 5.22 8.28
CA GLU A 48 7.53 4.14 7.88
C GLU A 48 8.40 4.50 6.66
N GLY A 49 8.35 5.76 6.18
CA GLY A 49 9.24 6.28 5.14
C GLY A 49 8.71 6.24 3.71
N TYR A 50 7.44 5.89 3.50
CA TYR A 50 6.79 6.01 2.19
C TYR A 50 6.45 7.48 1.89
N VAL A 51 6.52 7.87 0.61
CA VAL A 51 6.25 9.22 0.15
C VAL A 51 4.97 9.24 -0.66
N TYR A 52 3.97 9.98 -0.21
CA TYR A 52 2.72 10.14 -0.95
C TYR A 52 2.94 10.78 -2.34
N THR A 53 2.21 10.30 -3.34
CA THR A 53 2.15 10.89 -4.68
C THR A 53 0.71 10.94 -5.17
N GLU A 54 0.37 11.99 -5.92
CA GLU A 54 -0.91 12.10 -6.64
C GLU A 54 -0.85 11.46 -8.04
N ARG A 55 0.34 11.02 -8.47
CA ARG A 55 0.56 10.44 -9.79
C ARG A 55 0.70 8.93 -9.67
N ILE A 56 -0.35 8.20 -10.06
CA ILE A 56 -0.36 6.73 -10.06
C ILE A 56 0.78 6.12 -10.89
N ALA A 57 1.18 6.76 -11.98
CA ALA A 57 2.31 6.33 -12.82
C ALA A 57 3.67 6.41 -12.11
N GLU A 58 3.73 7.08 -10.95
CA GLU A 58 4.93 7.19 -10.13
C GLU A 58 4.91 6.29 -8.91
N ALA A 59 3.82 5.56 -8.69
CA ALA A 59 3.66 4.71 -7.51
C ALA A 59 4.54 3.46 -7.55
N ASP A 60 5.16 3.16 -6.41
CA ASP A 60 5.75 1.87 -6.09
C ASP A 60 4.76 1.00 -5.29
N VAL A 61 3.80 1.64 -4.62
CA VAL A 61 2.68 1.03 -3.90
C VAL A 61 1.39 1.75 -4.26
N ILE A 62 0.37 1.01 -4.68
CA ILE A 62 -0.99 1.49 -4.92
C ILE A 62 -1.93 0.84 -3.90
N LEU A 63 -2.58 1.65 -3.06
CA LEU A 63 -3.64 1.19 -2.16
C LEU A 63 -4.99 1.69 -2.65
N ILE A 64 -5.93 0.79 -2.88
CA ILE A 64 -7.30 1.12 -3.27
C ILE A 64 -8.20 0.95 -2.04
N ASN A 65 -8.69 2.07 -1.49
CA ASN A 65 -9.55 2.11 -0.31
C ASN A 65 -11.04 2.02 -0.67
N THR A 66 -11.74 1.02 -0.16
CA THR A 66 -13.08 0.62 -0.63
C THR A 66 -14.08 0.43 0.51
N CYS A 67 -15.30 0.97 0.36
CA CYS A 67 -16.40 0.74 1.31
C CYS A 67 -17.43 -0.28 0.77
N SER A 68 -18.12 -1.00 1.66
CA SER A 68 -19.13 -2.03 1.32
C SER A 68 -20.55 -1.50 1.08
N ILE A 69 -20.80 -0.19 1.21
CA ILE A 69 -22.15 0.35 1.45
C ILE A 69 -22.97 0.59 0.17
N ARG A 70 -22.36 0.57 -1.03
CA ARG A 70 -23.06 0.94 -2.29
C ARG A 70 -23.11 -0.18 -3.31
N ASP A 71 -24.30 -0.36 -3.89
CA ASP A 71 -24.51 -1.15 -5.09
C ASP A 71 -23.61 -0.63 -6.22
N ASN A 72 -22.97 -1.54 -6.97
CA ASN A 72 -21.97 -1.32 -8.03
C ASN A 72 -20.54 -0.97 -7.60
N ALA A 73 -20.24 -0.76 -6.31
CA ALA A 73 -18.86 -0.52 -5.88
C ALA A 73 -17.94 -1.71 -6.20
N GLU A 74 -18.43 -2.94 -6.01
CA GLU A 74 -17.68 -4.17 -6.28
C GLU A 74 -17.32 -4.32 -7.77
N GLN A 75 -18.27 -4.12 -8.68
CA GLN A 75 -18.01 -4.19 -10.13
C GLN A 75 -16.94 -3.18 -10.57
N ARG A 76 -16.95 -1.98 -10.00
CA ARG A 76 -15.93 -0.96 -10.29
C ARG A 76 -14.54 -1.40 -9.84
N ILE A 77 -14.44 -2.05 -8.69
CA ILE A 77 -13.16 -2.58 -8.19
C ILE A 77 -12.61 -3.65 -9.13
N TRP A 78 -13.44 -4.58 -9.61
CA TRP A 78 -12.97 -5.58 -10.57
C TRP A 78 -12.46 -4.97 -11.89
N GLY A 79 -13.17 -3.96 -12.41
CA GLY A 79 -12.71 -3.21 -13.58
C GLY A 79 -11.39 -2.48 -13.31
N ARG A 80 -11.26 -1.83 -12.15
CA ARG A 80 -10.06 -1.10 -11.76
C ARG A 80 -8.85 -2.02 -11.59
N LEU A 81 -9.03 -3.19 -10.98
CA LEU A 81 -7.97 -4.20 -10.85
C LEU A 81 -7.51 -4.74 -12.20
N ALA A 82 -8.41 -4.87 -13.18
CA ALA A 82 -8.03 -5.22 -14.54
C ALA A 82 -7.14 -4.14 -15.18
N GLU A 83 -7.42 -2.86 -14.94
CA GLU A 83 -6.55 -1.76 -15.38
C GLU A 83 -5.18 -1.79 -14.70
N MET A 84 -5.10 -2.22 -13.43
CA MET A 84 -3.81 -2.29 -12.70
C MET A 84 -2.78 -3.20 -13.37
N LYS A 85 -3.22 -4.16 -14.19
CA LYS A 85 -2.33 -5.02 -14.99
C LYS A 85 -1.40 -4.22 -15.89
N ARG A 86 -1.81 -3.04 -16.37
CA ARG A 86 -0.94 -2.16 -17.19
C ARG A 86 0.21 -1.58 -16.37
N TYR A 87 -0.08 -1.11 -15.17
CA TYR A 87 0.93 -0.50 -14.30
C TYR A 87 1.93 -1.53 -13.80
N ARG A 88 1.48 -2.76 -13.51
CA ARG A 88 2.39 -3.87 -13.15
C ARG A 88 3.33 -4.25 -14.31
N ARG A 89 2.89 -4.12 -15.57
CA ARG A 89 3.78 -4.33 -16.74
C ARG A 89 4.83 -3.23 -16.88
N GLU A 90 4.45 -1.99 -16.61
CA GLU A 90 5.36 -0.84 -16.65
C GLU A 90 6.32 -0.83 -15.45
N ARG A 91 5.90 -1.39 -14.31
CA ARG A 91 6.63 -1.47 -13.05
C ARG A 91 6.50 -2.85 -12.42
N PRO A 92 7.41 -3.80 -12.76
CA PRO A 92 7.35 -5.17 -12.27
C PRO A 92 7.36 -5.34 -10.74
N GLY A 93 7.92 -4.38 -10.00
CA GLY A 93 7.94 -4.35 -8.53
C GLY A 93 6.79 -3.57 -7.87
N LEU A 94 5.77 -3.19 -8.64
CA LEU A 94 4.60 -2.48 -8.12
C LEU A 94 3.79 -3.37 -7.19
N VAL A 95 3.58 -2.90 -5.96
CA VAL A 95 2.66 -3.51 -4.99
C VAL A 95 1.28 -2.89 -5.14
N ILE A 96 0.26 -3.75 -5.23
CA ILE A 96 -1.15 -3.37 -5.30
C ILE A 96 -1.85 -3.95 -4.08
N GLY A 97 -2.56 -3.09 -3.35
CA GLY A 97 -3.36 -3.47 -2.19
C GLY A 97 -4.80 -2.99 -2.27
N ILE A 98 -5.72 -3.77 -1.71
CA ILE A 98 -7.12 -3.38 -1.51
C ILE A 98 -7.38 -3.29 0.00
N ILE A 99 -7.93 -2.16 0.44
CA ILE A 99 -8.16 -1.88 1.86
C ILE A 99 -9.61 -1.46 2.13
N GLY A 100 -10.02 -1.56 3.40
CA GLY A 100 -11.35 -1.15 3.89
C GLY A 100 -12.35 -2.31 3.98
N CYS A 101 -13.61 -2.02 4.33
CA CYS A 101 -14.61 -3.05 4.64
C CYS A 101 -14.87 -4.02 3.47
N MET A 102 -14.79 -3.56 2.22
CA MET A 102 -14.98 -4.46 1.07
C MET A 102 -13.78 -5.40 0.89
N ALA A 103 -12.57 -4.96 1.23
CA ALA A 103 -11.36 -5.80 1.21
C ALA A 103 -11.52 -7.02 2.11
N GLU A 104 -12.03 -6.80 3.33
CA GLU A 104 -12.29 -7.87 4.29
C GLU A 104 -13.34 -8.87 3.79
N ARG A 105 -14.45 -8.36 3.23
CA ARG A 105 -15.53 -9.20 2.71
C ARG A 105 -15.10 -10.04 1.50
N LEU A 106 -14.28 -9.48 0.61
CA LEU A 106 -13.89 -10.12 -0.66
C LEU A 106 -12.51 -10.80 -0.58
N LYS A 107 -11.97 -11.00 0.62
CA LYS A 107 -10.56 -11.40 0.83
C LYS A 107 -10.14 -12.61 0.01
N GLU A 108 -10.92 -13.68 0.03
CA GLU A 108 -10.61 -14.92 -0.70
C GLU A 108 -10.49 -14.67 -2.21
N GLN A 109 -11.44 -13.94 -2.79
CA GLN A 109 -11.42 -13.60 -4.22
C GLN A 109 -10.28 -12.64 -4.58
N LEU A 110 -9.89 -11.77 -3.66
CA LEU A 110 -8.80 -10.81 -3.85
C LEU A 110 -7.41 -11.43 -3.69
N VAL A 111 -7.28 -12.58 -3.03
CA VAL A 111 -5.99 -13.28 -2.85
C VAL A 111 -5.82 -14.40 -3.86
N GLU A 112 -6.89 -15.13 -4.20
CA GLU A 112 -6.80 -16.34 -5.02
C GLU A 112 -7.36 -16.15 -6.45
N GLY A 113 -8.03 -15.02 -6.70
CA GLY A 113 -8.72 -14.76 -7.96
C GLY A 113 -7.80 -14.37 -9.13
N PRO A 114 -8.38 -14.23 -10.34
CA PRO A 114 -7.65 -13.85 -11.56
C PRO A 114 -7.11 -12.41 -11.56
N ASN A 115 -7.49 -11.63 -10.55
CA ASN A 115 -7.03 -10.28 -10.29
C ASN A 115 -6.45 -10.19 -8.86
N ALA A 116 -5.78 -11.26 -8.41
CA ALA A 116 -5.15 -11.30 -7.10
C ALA A 116 -4.27 -10.08 -6.87
N VAL A 117 -4.35 -9.52 -5.66
CA VAL A 117 -3.56 -8.38 -5.20
C VAL A 117 -2.55 -8.85 -4.15
N ASP A 118 -1.51 -8.05 -3.94
CA ASP A 118 -0.41 -8.43 -3.04
C ASP A 118 -0.78 -8.19 -1.56
N VAL A 119 -1.70 -7.23 -1.31
CA VAL A 119 -2.12 -6.86 0.05
C VAL A 119 -3.64 -6.74 0.14
N VAL A 120 -4.24 -7.36 1.17
CA VAL A 120 -5.65 -7.19 1.52
C VAL A 120 -5.77 -6.88 3.01
N ALA A 121 -6.38 -5.76 3.37
CA ALA A 121 -6.54 -5.34 4.77
C ALA A 121 -7.92 -4.74 5.07
N GLY A 122 -8.61 -5.28 6.07
CA GLY A 122 -9.78 -4.65 6.66
C GLY A 122 -9.41 -3.40 7.49
N PRO A 123 -10.40 -2.59 7.91
CA PRO A 123 -10.17 -1.36 8.65
C PRO A 123 -9.41 -1.56 9.98
N ASP A 124 -9.63 -2.68 10.65
CA ASP A 124 -8.96 -2.99 11.92
C ASP A 124 -7.46 -3.33 11.74
N ALA A 125 -7.02 -3.60 10.52
CA ALA A 125 -5.67 -4.02 10.18
C ALA A 125 -4.79 -2.91 9.57
N TYR A 126 -5.25 -1.65 9.53
CA TYR A 126 -4.46 -0.56 8.92
C TYR A 126 -3.08 -0.39 9.57
N ARG A 127 -2.96 -0.63 10.87
CA ARG A 127 -1.66 -0.59 11.58
C ARG A 127 -0.65 -1.63 11.09
N ASP A 128 -1.12 -2.70 10.47
CA ASP A 128 -0.27 -3.73 9.90
C ASP A 128 0.12 -3.44 8.44
N LEU A 129 -0.47 -2.43 7.80
CA LEU A 129 -0.22 -2.13 6.37
C LEU A 129 1.25 -1.96 6.03
N PRO A 130 2.08 -1.22 6.80
CA PRO A 130 3.50 -1.10 6.47
C PRO A 130 4.22 -2.46 6.48
N ARG A 131 3.85 -3.36 7.39
CA ARG A 131 4.40 -4.73 7.44
C ARG A 131 3.93 -5.56 6.25
N LEU A 132 2.63 -5.54 5.95
CA LEU A 132 2.05 -6.30 4.83
C LEU A 132 2.62 -5.85 3.48
N VAL A 133 2.79 -4.54 3.29
CA VAL A 133 3.40 -3.99 2.07
C VAL A 133 4.86 -4.45 1.95
N ARG A 134 5.66 -4.37 3.02
CA ARG A 134 7.04 -4.91 2.99
C ARG A 134 7.12 -6.39 2.64
N GLU A 135 6.21 -7.20 3.20
CA GLU A 135 6.18 -8.64 2.91
C GLU A 135 5.85 -8.90 1.44
N ALA A 136 4.92 -8.13 0.87
CA ALA A 136 4.63 -8.17 -0.56
C ALA A 136 5.81 -7.72 -1.43
N GLU A 137 6.51 -6.66 -1.03
CA GLU A 137 7.71 -6.16 -1.72
C GLU A 137 8.81 -7.23 -1.74
N ALA A 138 9.10 -7.86 -0.60
CA ALA A 138 10.13 -8.90 -0.49
C ALA A 138 9.74 -10.20 -1.22
N GLY A 139 8.45 -10.55 -1.24
CA GLY A 139 7.95 -11.73 -1.96
C GLY A 139 8.03 -11.57 -3.49
N GLY A 140 7.98 -10.34 -4.00
CA GLY A 140 8.11 -10.03 -5.43
C GLY A 140 9.54 -10.08 -5.97
N GLU A 141 10.56 -10.01 -5.10
CA GLU A 141 11.98 -10.02 -5.48
C GLU A 141 12.59 -11.43 -5.63
N GLY A 142 11.80 -12.49 -5.38
CA GLY A 142 12.25 -13.89 -5.36
C GLY A 142 11.64 -14.84 -6.40
N GLY A 143 10.97 -14.33 -7.44
CA GLY A 143 10.27 -15.11 -8.48
C GLY A 143 10.93 -15.07 -9.85
#